data_AF-A0A437UJ69-F1
#
_entry.id   AF-A0A437UJ69-F1
#
_cell.length_a   1.000
_cell.length_b   1.000
_cell.length_c   1.000
_cell.angle_alpha   90.00
_cell.angle_beta   90.00
_cell.angle_gamma   90.00
#
_symmetry.space_group_name_H-M   'P 1'
#
loop_
_entity.id
_entity.type
_entity.pdbx_description
1 polymer ?
#
loop_
_entity_poly.entity_id
_entity_poly.type
_entity_poly.pdbx_seq_one_letter_code
_entity_poly.pdbx_strand_id
1 'polypeptide(L)'
;MNDFELLKAVHNKLPQAYKEVQVPYLKRYSQFLAQGGGFTDERAKQLFRQYWVGYFIFHYQQKQKEYDFWELNARPYEVQLKFAKKMYAQLVESNRR
;
A
#
# COMPACT_ATOMS: atom_id res chain seq x y z
N MET A 1 0.48 -15.07 4.24
CA MET A 1 -0.11 -13.73 4.22
C MET A 1 -0.28 -13.31 2.77
N ASN A 2 -1.49 -12.95 2.37
CA ASN A 2 -1.75 -12.38 1.05
C ASN A 2 -1.47 -10.87 1.01
N ASP A 3 -1.53 -10.28 -0.17
CA ASP A 3 -1.20 -8.85 -0.38
C ASP A 3 -2.10 -7.89 0.41
N PHE A 4 -3.39 -8.21 0.53
CA PHE A 4 -4.32 -7.39 1.29
C PHE A 4 -4.02 -7.45 2.78
N GLU A 5 -3.72 -8.63 3.32
CA GLU A 5 -3.31 -8.80 4.71
C GLU A 5 -1.99 -8.06 4.99
N LEU A 6 -1.06 -8.05 4.03
CA LEU A 6 0.19 -7.29 4.10
C LEU A 6 -0.09 -5.78 4.17
N LEU A 7 -0.95 -5.26 3.29
CA LEU A 7 -1.36 -3.86 3.33
C LEU A 7 -2.02 -3.49 4.65
N LYS A 8 -2.96 -4.31 5.13
CA LYS A 8 -3.67 -4.10 6.40
C LYS A 8 -2.71 -4.05 7.58
N ALA A 9 -1.72 -4.97 7.62
CA ALA A 9 -0.72 -5.01 8.68
C ALA A 9 0.15 -3.74 8.71
N VAL A 10 0.61 -3.29 7.54
CA VAL A 10 1.43 -2.07 7.43
C VAL A 10 0.60 -0.81 7.71
N HIS A 11 -0.64 -0.75 7.22
CA HIS A 11 -1.55 0.39 7.37
C HIS A 11 -1.69 0.86 8.82
N ASN A 12 -1.83 -0.07 9.76
CA ASN A 12 -2.04 0.25 11.17
C ASN A 12 -0.89 1.04 11.82
N LYS A 13 0.32 1.00 11.23
CA LYS A 13 1.49 1.73 11.72
C LYS A 13 1.79 3.01 10.95
N LEU A 14 0.99 3.34 9.94
CA LEU A 14 1.15 4.61 9.24
C LEU A 14 0.69 5.79 10.11
N PRO A 15 1.19 7.02 9.87
CA PRO A 15 0.70 8.21 10.57
C PRO A 15 -0.82 8.34 10.47
N GLN A 16 -1.48 8.79 11.55
CA GLN A 16 -2.96 8.84 11.62
C GLN A 16 -3.58 9.63 10.46
N ALA A 17 -3.06 10.82 10.18
CA ALA A 17 -3.50 11.66 9.06
C ALA A 17 -3.44 10.94 7.70
N TYR A 18 -2.52 9.98 7.56
CA TYR A 18 -2.36 9.21 6.34
C TYR A 18 -3.25 7.96 6.28
N LYS A 19 -3.47 7.29 7.41
CA LYS A 19 -4.41 6.16 7.50
C LYS A 19 -5.77 6.55 6.94
N GLU A 20 -6.29 7.71 7.36
CA GLU A 20 -7.60 8.20 6.95
C GLU A 20 -7.74 8.40 5.44
N VAL A 21 -6.68 8.91 4.79
CA VAL A 21 -6.63 9.07 3.32
C VAL A 21 -6.66 7.71 2.60
N GLN A 22 -6.09 6.67 3.21
CA GLN A 22 -5.98 5.34 2.60
C GLN A 22 -7.10 4.36 2.92
N VAL A 23 -7.90 4.64 3.95
CA VAL A 23 -9.06 3.82 4.32
C VAL A 23 -9.98 3.52 3.12
N PRO A 24 -10.32 4.48 2.24
CA PRO A 24 -11.14 4.20 1.06
C PRO A 24 -10.53 3.16 0.11
N TYR A 25 -9.20 3.15 -0.05
CA TYR A 25 -8.50 2.19 -0.91
C TYR A 25 -8.54 0.78 -0.33
N LEU A 26 -8.31 0.64 0.98
CA LEU A 26 -8.45 -0.66 1.66
C LEU A 26 -9.88 -1.19 1.60
N LYS A 27 -10.88 -0.31 1.75
CA LYS A 27 -12.29 -0.69 1.60
C LYS A 27 -12.58 -1.22 0.19
N ARG A 28 -12.11 -0.55 -0.86
CA ARG A 28 -12.28 -1.00 -2.26
C ARG A 28 -11.59 -2.34 -2.51
N TYR A 29 -10.39 -2.54 -1.99
CA TYR A 29 -9.68 -3.82 -2.11
C TYR A 29 -10.44 -4.93 -1.37
N SER A 30 -10.86 -4.69 -0.13
CA SER A 30 -11.67 -5.64 0.63
C SER A 30 -12.96 -6.02 -0.10
N GLN A 31 -13.65 -5.06 -0.71
CA GLN A 31 -14.87 -5.31 -1.49
C GLN A 31 -14.60 -6.16 -2.73
N PHE A 32 -13.51 -5.89 -3.45
CA PHE A 32 -13.11 -6.68 -4.61
C PHE A 32 -12.89 -8.15 -4.25
N LEU A 33 -12.21 -8.41 -3.13
CA LEU A 33 -12.00 -9.78 -2.64
C LEU A 33 -13.31 -10.47 -2.24
N ALA A 34 -14.20 -9.74 -1.56
CA ALA A 34 -15.52 -10.25 -1.16
C ALA A 34 -16.42 -10.61 -2.35
N GLN A 35 -16.21 -9.99 -3.51
CA GLN A 35 -16.93 -10.30 -4.76
C GLN A 35 -16.34 -11.49 -5.53
N GLY A 36 -15.43 -12.26 -4.92
CA GLY A 36 -14.77 -13.41 -5.55
C GLY A 36 -13.50 -13.06 -6.32
N GLY A 37 -13.02 -11.81 -6.23
CA GLY A 37 -11.73 -11.41 -6.78
C GLY A 37 -10.57 -12.12 -6.10
N GLY A 38 -9.63 -12.64 -6.89
CA GLY A 38 -8.45 -13.36 -6.40
C GLY A 38 -7.23 -12.46 -6.22
N PHE A 39 -6.31 -12.86 -5.35
CA PHE A 39 -5.02 -12.16 -5.16
C PHE A 39 -4.09 -12.23 -6.38
N THR A 40 -4.31 -13.20 -7.25
CA THR A 40 -3.59 -13.36 -8.53
C THR A 40 -4.16 -12.51 -9.65
N ASP A 41 -5.32 -11.86 -9.44
CA ASP A 41 -6.00 -11.03 -10.44
C ASP A 41 -5.21 -9.72 -10.67
N GLU A 42 -5.11 -9.31 -11.94
CA GLU A 42 -4.50 -8.03 -12.32
C GLU A 42 -5.20 -6.84 -11.65
N ARG A 43 -6.50 -6.93 -11.41
CA ARG A 43 -7.25 -5.91 -10.69
C ARG A 43 -6.82 -5.81 -9.22
N ALA A 44 -6.51 -6.94 -8.56
CA ALA A 44 -5.96 -6.93 -7.21
C ALA A 44 -4.59 -6.25 -7.19
N LYS A 45 -3.71 -6.57 -8.15
CA LYS A 45 -2.40 -5.93 -8.30
C LYS A 45 -2.53 -4.42 -8.55
N GLN A 46 -3.50 -4.01 -9.34
CA GLN A 46 -3.77 -2.59 -9.59
C GLN A 46 -4.25 -1.86 -8.33
N LEU A 47 -5.17 -2.43 -7.57
CA LEU A 47 -5.64 -1.88 -6.30
C LEU A 47 -4.50 -1.78 -5.27
N PHE A 48 -3.65 -2.81 -5.21
CA PHE A 48 -2.44 -2.81 -4.40
C PHE A 48 -1.50 -1.67 -4.79
N ARG A 49 -1.30 -1.46 -6.10
CA ARG A 49 -0.43 -0.37 -6.59
C ARG A 49 -0.98 1.02 -6.26
N GLN A 50 -2.28 1.24 -6.49
CA GLN A 50 -2.92 2.53 -6.21
C GLN A 50 -2.77 2.94 -4.75
N TYR A 51 -2.88 1.99 -3.82
CA TYR A 51 -2.66 2.22 -2.40
C TYR A 51 -1.26 2.83 -2.12
N TRP A 52 -0.21 2.26 -2.72
CA TRP A 52 1.17 2.72 -2.51
C TRP A 52 1.50 4.00 -3.25
N VAL A 53 0.92 4.24 -4.42
CA VAL A 53 1.05 5.53 -5.12
C VAL A 53 0.56 6.67 -4.21
N GLY A 54 -0.60 6.50 -3.58
CA GLY A 54 -1.09 7.47 -2.59
C GLY A 54 -0.11 7.69 -1.43
N TYR A 55 0.64 6.66 -1.03
CA TYR A 55 1.60 6.74 0.08
C TYR A 55 2.83 7.53 -0.30
N PHE A 56 3.36 7.24 -1.49
CA PHE A 56 4.53 7.94 -1.97
C PHE A 56 4.24 9.42 -2.15
N ILE A 57 3.09 9.79 -2.74
CA ILE A 57 2.68 11.18 -2.88
C ILE A 57 2.66 11.89 -1.52
N PHE A 58 1.97 11.32 -0.54
CA PHE A 58 1.94 11.89 0.81
C PHE A 58 3.35 12.02 1.41
N HIS A 59 4.18 10.99 1.28
CA HIS A 59 5.54 11.00 1.81
C HIS A 59 6.43 12.06 1.16
N TYR A 60 6.31 12.26 -0.16
CA TYR A 60 7.04 13.29 -0.89
C TYR A 60 6.56 14.69 -0.48
N GLN A 61 5.25 14.91 -0.34
CA GLN A 61 4.69 16.17 0.14
C GLN A 61 5.20 16.54 1.54
N GLN A 62 5.23 15.60 2.49
CA GLN A 62 5.77 15.84 3.84
C GLN A 62 7.26 16.23 3.84
N LYS A 63 8.01 15.80 2.81
CA LYS A 63 9.42 16.12 2.65
C LYS A 63 9.68 17.31 1.71
N GLN A 64 8.63 17.99 1.25
CA GLN A 64 8.71 19.06 0.25
C GLN A 64 9.50 18.63 -0.99
N LYS A 65 9.33 17.38 -1.41
CA LYS A 65 9.97 16.82 -2.60
C LYS A 65 8.99 16.81 -3.76
N GLU A 66 9.50 17.11 -4.94
CA GLU A 66 8.78 16.91 -6.19
C GLU A 66 8.50 15.43 -6.42
N TYR A 67 7.39 15.16 -7.09
CA TYR A 67 6.99 13.83 -7.51
C TYR A 67 6.15 13.94 -8.78
N ASP A 68 6.24 12.91 -9.63
CA ASP A 68 5.38 12.75 -10.79
C ASP A 68 4.39 11.59 -10.54
N PHE A 69 3.10 11.88 -10.66
CA PHE A 69 2.05 10.88 -10.44
C PHE A 69 2.17 9.69 -11.41
N TRP A 70 2.42 9.97 -12.69
CA TRP A 70 2.49 8.97 -13.75
C TRP A 70 3.72 8.07 -13.58
N GLU A 71 4.86 8.64 -13.17
CA GLU A 71 6.06 7.88 -12.85
C GLU A 71 5.79 6.92 -11.68
N LEU A 72 5.17 7.40 -10.60
CA LEU A 72 4.83 6.57 -9.44
C LEU A 72 3.84 5.46 -9.81
N ASN A 73 2.83 5.79 -10.62
CA ASN A 73 1.81 4.84 -11.05
C ASN A 73 2.32 3.81 -12.07
N ALA A 74 3.31 4.18 -12.88
CA ALA A 74 3.96 3.28 -13.84
C ALA A 74 4.85 2.22 -13.17
N ARG A 75 5.20 2.39 -11.88
CA ARG A 75 6.07 1.42 -11.17
C ARG A 75 5.44 0.01 -11.18
N PRO A 76 6.23 -1.02 -11.53
CA PRO A 76 5.75 -2.40 -11.52
C PRO A 76 5.24 -2.83 -10.14
N TYR A 77 4.27 -3.73 -10.13
CA TYR A 77 3.67 -4.25 -8.90
C TYR A 77 4.73 -4.87 -7.98
N GLU A 78 5.71 -5.58 -8.53
CA GLU A 78 6.78 -6.27 -7.80
C GLU A 78 7.66 -5.29 -7.01
N VAL A 79 7.89 -4.09 -7.55
CA VAL A 79 8.65 -3.03 -6.87
C VAL A 79 7.89 -2.57 -5.63
N GLN A 80 6.59 -2.36 -5.76
CA GLN A 80 5.73 -1.91 -4.66
C GLN A 80 5.51 -3.02 -3.62
N LEU A 81 5.40 -4.27 -4.06
CA LEU A 81 5.35 -5.44 -3.18
C LEU A 81 6.64 -5.59 -2.37
N LYS A 82 7.81 -5.44 -3.01
CA LYS A 82 9.10 -5.48 -2.32
C LYS A 82 9.19 -4.39 -1.25
N PHE A 83 8.70 -3.19 -1.56
CA PHE A 83 8.60 -2.10 -0.59
C PHE A 83 7.69 -2.44 0.59
N ALA A 84 6.47 -2.92 0.33
CA ALA A 84 5.52 -3.34 1.37
C ALA A 84 6.11 -4.41 2.29
N LYS A 85 6.77 -5.43 1.72
CA LYS A 85 7.46 -6.49 2.47
C LYS A 85 8.57 -5.92 3.34
N LYS A 86 9.36 -4.95 2.85
CA LYS A 86 10.39 -4.28 3.65
C LYS A 86 9.80 -3.52 4.84
N MET A 87 8.73 -2.76 4.63
CA MET A 87 8.05 -2.06 5.72
C MET A 87 7.49 -3.03 6.78
N TYR A 88 6.90 -4.13 6.33
CA TYR A 88 6.39 -5.16 7.22
C TYR A 88 7.50 -5.84 8.03
N ALA A 89 8.64 -6.15 7.40
CA ALA A 89 9.79 -6.73 8.11
C ALA A 89 10.32 -5.79 9.21
N GLN A 90 10.47 -4.50 8.89
CA GLN A 90 10.86 -3.48 9.87
C GLN A 90 9.87 -3.38 11.03
N LEU A 91 8.57 -3.50 10.74
CA LEU A 91 7.50 -3.54 11.74
C LEU A 91 7.63 -4.75 12.66
N VAL A 92 7.83 -5.95 12.10
CA VAL A 92 7.99 -7.17 12.91
C VAL A 92 9.23 -7.09 13.80
N GLU A 93 10.34 -6.55 13.30
CA GLU A 93 11.55 -6.36 14.10
C GLU A 93 11.34 -5.35 15.24
N SER A 94 10.65 -4.24 14.97
CA SER A 94 10.36 -3.22 15.99
C SER A 94 9.47 -3.71 17.14
N ASN A 95 8.59 -4.68 16.89
CA ASN A 95 7.73 -5.25 17.93
C ASN A 95 8.41 -6.38 18.74
N ARG A 96 9.62 -6.82 18.34
CA ARG A 96 10.41 -7.84 19.06
C ARG A 96 11.41 -7.24 20.05
N ARG A 97 11.63 -5.93 19.99
CA ARG A 97 12.45 -5.15 20.93
C ARG A 97 11.55 -4.49 21.95
#